data_AF-A2ECD4-F1
#
_entry.id   AF-A2ECD4-F1
#
_cell.length_a   1.000
_cell.length_b   1.000
_cell.length_c   1.000
_cell.angle_alpha   90.00
_cell.angle_beta   90.00
_cell.angle_gamma   90.00
#
_symmetry.space_group_name_H-M   'P 1'
#
loop_
_entity.id
_entity.type
_entity.pdbx_description
1 polymer ?
#
loop_
_entity_poly.entity_id
_entity_poly.type
_entity_poly.pdbx_seq_one_letter_code
_entity_poly.pdbx_strand_id
1 'polypeptide(L)'
;MPCMRLDISILFATLQYGGFVNINYKKAIYASSISGTILLLISVIFDILNIKGQEYIILAILASWIIIFISCSFFFERQTTRYLFILDQIEENPESFQDLCGKRTMFSNVVVAGFRYAHPYCLSWKMYKAGIEHWPKDVQIWLSFAKFIAIYPAETQQLDWVAVSIVQNKLKGSLAKHTLQQINTIIRQREANLIPELKTKLDKIEKQVQATKHKVRYIWDLIIQGNVHELESVVHRAYIAIDSCEAEFQHLIRMFPNSRFVARAYSRFLRDVVADFTAYNTWRQNVSLLQRGVSVIADQTHEFGLRAFPLLPKVIDYSDEDQAAANLLTENTLTQEIDPDDEHVEADTDLRMSVRKSINELSIPAYRTARIFIIVLFVVLFIIPVVALAIFIPKNIQSMTQPLNFMEKLSRIRAEIFQVVALSHHYVAEKVTNLKPLQLFDENPLLISEVLLILGHN
;
A
#
# COMPACT_ATOMS: atom_id res chain seq x y z
N MET A 1 -24.15 13.92 7.62
CA MET A 1 -23.67 13.50 8.96
C MET A 1 -22.54 12.45 8.98
N PRO A 2 -22.52 11.36 8.19
CA PRO A 2 -21.44 10.36 8.26
C PRO A 2 -20.07 10.92 7.84
N CYS A 3 -20.02 11.82 6.84
CA CYS A 3 -18.77 12.44 6.39
C CYS A 3 -18.11 13.31 7.47
N MET A 4 -18.90 14.11 8.20
CA MET A 4 -18.37 14.95 9.29
C MET A 4 -17.79 14.11 10.44
N ARG A 5 -18.41 12.96 10.77
CA ARG A 5 -17.85 12.03 11.77
C ARG A 5 -16.53 11.44 11.30
N LEU A 6 -16.40 11.18 10.00
CA LEU A 6 -15.18 10.66 9.40
C LEU A 6 -14.05 11.70 9.46
N ASP A 7 -14.33 12.97 9.13
CA ASP A 7 -13.35 14.06 9.21
C ASP A 7 -12.88 14.33 10.64
N ILE A 8 -13.80 14.34 11.61
CA ILE A 8 -13.46 14.50 13.04
C ILE A 8 -12.63 13.31 13.54
N SER A 9 -12.95 12.09 13.10
CA SER A 9 -12.20 10.88 13.46
C SER A 9 -10.78 10.92 12.88
N ILE A 10 -10.61 11.37 11.64
CA ILE A 10 -9.29 11.55 11.01
C ILE A 10 -8.49 12.62 11.76
N LEU A 11 -9.13 13.74 12.12
CA LEU A 11 -8.50 14.81 12.90
C LEU A 11 -7.97 14.28 14.23
N PHE A 12 -8.78 13.51 14.95
CA PHE A 12 -8.35 12.88 16.20
C PHE A 12 -7.23 11.85 16.00
N ALA A 13 -7.34 11.01 14.96
CA ALA A 13 -6.33 10.01 14.63
C ALA A 13 -4.96 10.64 14.31
N THR A 14 -4.92 11.81 13.65
CA THR A 14 -3.65 12.48 13.35
C THR A 14 -2.90 12.99 14.59
N LEU A 15 -3.62 13.23 15.69
CA LEU A 15 -3.09 13.76 16.95
C LEU A 15 -2.72 12.66 17.97
N GLN A 16 -3.19 11.44 17.75
CA GLN A 16 -2.90 10.30 18.61
C GLN A 16 -1.59 9.58 18.20
N TYR A 17 -0.85 9.13 19.21
CA TYR A 17 0.27 8.16 19.10
C TYR A 17 1.37 8.52 18.08
N GLY A 18 1.82 9.78 18.09
CA GLY A 18 2.89 10.28 17.22
C GLY A 18 2.45 10.71 15.82
N GLY A 19 1.27 10.28 15.37
CA GLY A 19 0.73 10.61 14.04
C GLY A 19 1.56 10.05 12.88
N PHE A 20 1.58 10.77 11.75
CA PHE A 20 2.30 10.33 10.55
C PHE A 20 3.81 10.61 10.62
N VAL A 21 4.59 9.71 10.00
CA VAL A 21 6.05 9.80 9.87
C VAL A 21 6.46 11.05 9.08
N ASN A 22 5.81 11.31 7.95
CA ASN A 22 6.03 12.53 7.17
C ASN A 22 5.17 13.68 7.71
N ILE A 23 5.84 14.74 8.16
CA ILE A 23 5.21 15.94 8.75
C ILE A 23 4.33 16.65 7.72
N ASN A 24 4.74 16.69 6.45
CA ASN A 24 3.99 17.39 5.41
C ASN A 24 2.67 16.68 5.14
N TYR A 25 2.65 15.35 5.13
CA TYR A 25 1.41 14.58 5.04
C TYR A 25 0.54 14.76 6.29
N LYS A 26 1.14 14.80 7.49
CA LYS A 26 0.39 15.11 8.73
C LYS A 26 -0.29 16.48 8.65
N LYS A 27 0.46 17.52 8.27
CA LYS A 27 -0.03 18.90 8.09
C LYS A 27 -1.14 18.96 7.04
N ALA A 28 -0.95 18.31 5.90
CA ALA A 28 -1.92 18.30 4.80
C ALA A 28 -3.22 17.59 5.17
N ILE A 29 -3.15 16.39 5.75
CA ILE A 29 -4.33 15.63 6.17
C ILE A 29 -5.10 16.40 7.24
N TYR A 30 -4.41 16.96 8.23
CA TYR A 30 -5.05 17.74 9.29
C TYR A 30 -5.74 18.99 8.74
N ALA A 31 -5.08 19.74 7.85
CA ALA A 31 -5.66 20.91 7.20
C ALA A 31 -6.88 20.55 6.35
N SER A 32 -6.79 19.48 5.56
CA SER A 32 -7.89 18.98 4.73
C SER A 32 -9.10 18.51 5.55
N SER A 33 -8.90 17.87 6.70
CA SER A 33 -10.01 17.48 7.58
C SER A 33 -10.69 18.68 8.23
N ILE A 34 -9.94 19.70 8.64
CA ILE A 34 -10.51 20.95 9.18
C ILE A 34 -11.28 21.69 8.10
N SER A 35 -10.68 21.90 6.94
CA SER A 35 -11.36 22.57 5.83
C SER A 35 -12.59 21.77 5.41
N GLY A 36 -12.51 20.44 5.29
CA GLY A 36 -13.64 19.58 4.95
C GLY A 36 -14.81 19.74 5.92
N THR A 37 -14.52 19.77 7.23
CA THR A 37 -15.54 20.00 8.26
C THR A 37 -16.20 21.37 8.13
N ILE A 38 -15.40 22.43 7.90
CA ILE A 38 -15.90 23.80 7.71
C ILE A 38 -16.77 23.88 6.45
N LEU A 39 -16.33 23.28 5.34
CA LEU A 39 -17.04 23.27 4.07
C LEU A 39 -18.38 22.57 4.17
N LEU A 40 -18.41 21.40 4.83
CA LEU A 40 -19.68 20.69 5.07
C LEU A 40 -20.65 21.55 5.90
N LEU A 41 -20.15 22.30 6.87
CA LEU A 41 -20.97 23.21 7.68
C LEU A 41 -21.53 24.36 6.82
N ILE A 42 -20.69 24.96 5.97
CA ILE A 42 -21.11 26.00 5.03
C ILE A 42 -22.15 25.47 4.03
N SER A 43 -21.96 24.27 3.48
CA SER A 43 -22.93 23.65 2.57
C SER A 43 -24.28 23.43 3.23
N VAL A 44 -24.30 22.93 4.48
CA VAL A 44 -25.56 22.78 5.24
C VAL A 44 -26.26 24.12 5.45
N ILE A 45 -25.50 25.20 5.73
CA ILE A 45 -26.07 26.55 5.85
C ILE A 45 -26.67 27.02 4.53
N PHE A 46 -25.98 26.80 3.40
CA PHE A 46 -26.49 27.18 2.09
C PHE A 46 -27.73 26.40 1.66
N ASP A 47 -27.81 25.11 2.00
CA ASP A 47 -29.01 24.30 1.77
C ASP A 47 -30.20 24.81 2.60
N ILE A 48 -29.98 25.17 3.88
CA ILE A 48 -31.03 25.74 4.74
C ILE A 48 -31.50 27.10 4.22
N LEU A 49 -30.59 27.92 3.70
CA LEU A 49 -30.89 29.25 3.16
C LEU A 49 -31.35 29.22 1.69
N ASN A 50 -31.37 28.05 1.06
CA ASN A 50 -31.77 27.82 -0.34
C ASN A 50 -31.04 28.75 -1.35
N ILE A 51 -29.77 29.04 -1.07
CA ILE A 51 -28.94 29.93 -1.90
C ILE A 51 -28.32 29.11 -3.03
N LYS A 52 -28.57 29.49 -4.29
CA LYS A 52 -27.94 28.86 -5.45
C LYS A 52 -26.44 29.16 -5.45
N GLY A 53 -25.62 28.12 -5.37
CA GLY A 53 -24.16 28.24 -5.36
C GLY A 53 -23.64 28.86 -6.66
N GLN A 54 -22.83 29.91 -6.54
CA GLN A 54 -22.15 30.57 -7.65
C GLN A 54 -20.68 30.10 -7.75
N GLU A 55 -20.07 30.26 -8.93
CA GLU A 55 -18.72 29.73 -9.24
C GLU A 55 -17.61 30.28 -8.32
N TYR A 56 -17.75 31.50 -7.79
CA TYR A 56 -16.77 32.09 -6.88
C TYR A 56 -16.59 31.31 -5.58
N ILE A 57 -17.57 30.48 -5.19
CA ILE A 57 -17.52 29.68 -3.96
C ILE A 57 -16.35 28.69 -4.06
N ILE A 58 -16.11 28.09 -5.22
CA ILE A 58 -15.02 27.11 -5.42
C ILE A 58 -13.64 27.76 -5.19
N LEU A 59 -13.45 28.99 -5.66
CA LEU A 59 -12.21 29.75 -5.44
C LEU A 59 -12.03 30.11 -3.96
N ALA A 60 -13.10 30.50 -3.27
CA ALA A 60 -13.06 30.80 -1.84
C ALA A 60 -12.70 29.56 -1.00
N ILE A 61 -13.19 28.38 -1.40
CA ILE A 61 -12.86 27.09 -0.77
C ILE A 61 -11.36 26.81 -0.86
N LEU A 62 -10.78 26.95 -2.06
CA LEU A 62 -9.35 26.70 -2.27
C LEU A 62 -8.48 27.68 -1.48
N ALA A 63 -8.85 28.97 -1.46
CA ALA A 63 -8.16 29.98 -0.66
C ALA A 63 -8.24 29.66 0.85
N SER A 64 -9.40 29.23 1.35
CA SER A 64 -9.57 28.83 2.76
C SER A 64 -8.68 27.65 3.15
N TRP A 65 -8.52 26.66 2.26
CA TRP A 65 -7.66 25.50 2.50
C TRP A 65 -6.19 25.91 2.67
N ILE A 66 -5.69 26.82 1.84
CA ILE A 66 -4.32 27.33 1.92
C ILE A 66 -4.07 28.05 3.25
N ILE A 67 -5.01 28.90 3.69
CA ILE A 67 -4.91 29.63 4.96
C ILE A 67 -4.89 28.67 6.15
N ILE A 68 -5.76 27.65 6.13
CA ILE A 68 -5.81 26.61 7.16
C ILE A 68 -4.50 25.81 7.17
N PHE A 69 -3.96 25.45 6.01
CA PHE A 69 -2.70 24.72 5.90
C PHE A 69 -1.52 25.49 6.51
N ILE A 70 -1.39 26.79 6.21
CA ILE A 70 -0.34 27.64 6.78
C ILE A 70 -0.49 27.73 8.32
N SER A 71 -1.71 27.94 8.80
CA SER A 71 -2.00 28.00 10.24
C SER A 71 -1.67 26.68 10.96
N CYS A 72 -1.98 25.55 10.32
CA CYS A 72 -1.65 24.22 10.84
C CYS A 72 -0.14 23.98 10.86
N SER A 73 0.60 24.47 9.87
CA SER A 73 2.07 24.37 9.85
C SER A 73 2.69 25.01 11.09
N PHE A 74 2.27 26.24 11.41
CA PHE A 74 2.75 26.96 12.59
C PHE A 74 2.34 26.27 13.91
N PHE A 75 1.12 25.75 13.98
CA PHE A 75 0.63 25.01 15.15
C PHE A 75 1.50 23.78 15.44
N PHE A 76 1.79 22.95 14.43
CA PHE A 76 2.58 21.73 14.61
C PHE A 76 4.05 22.02 14.93
N GLU A 77 4.63 23.07 14.38
CA GLU A 77 6.00 23.50 14.72
C GLU A 77 6.07 23.94 16.18
N ARG A 78 5.15 24.80 16.63
CA ARG A 78 5.08 25.23 18.03
C ARG A 78 4.85 24.06 18.99
N GLN A 79 4.00 23.10 18.60
CA GLN A 79 3.75 21.90 19.39
C GLN A 79 5.00 21.02 19.50
N THR A 80 5.75 20.90 18.42
CA THR A 80 7.01 20.13 18.39
C THR A 80 8.07 20.77 19.28
N THR A 81 8.25 22.10 19.22
CA THR A 81 9.18 22.82 20.12
C THR A 81 8.82 22.63 21.58
N ARG A 82 7.52 22.64 21.92
CA ARG A 82 7.06 22.36 23.29
C ARG A 82 7.41 20.94 23.73
N TYR A 83 7.30 19.95 22.84
CA TYR A 83 7.66 18.57 23.17
C TYR A 83 9.15 18.37 23.39
N LEU A 84 10.00 19.08 22.64
CA LEU A 84 11.45 19.07 22.87
C LEU A 84 11.79 19.72 24.22
N PHE A 85 11.19 20.87 24.54
CA PHE A 85 11.40 21.52 25.84
C PHE A 85 10.96 20.65 27.04
N ILE A 86 9.86 19.89 26.89
CA ILE A 86 9.46 18.91 27.92
C ILE A 86 10.51 17.81 28.07
N LEU A 87 11.12 17.39 26.97
CA LEU A 87 12.15 16.36 26.99
C LEU A 87 13.43 16.85 27.68
N ASP A 88 13.84 18.10 27.42
CA ASP A 88 14.96 18.76 28.13
C ASP A 88 14.71 18.81 29.65
N GLN A 89 13.50 19.20 30.07
CA GLN A 89 13.13 19.23 31.49
C GLN A 89 13.16 17.86 32.17
N ILE A 90 12.78 16.80 31.45
CA ILE A 90 12.82 15.43 31.95
C ILE A 90 14.26 14.91 32.03
N GLU A 91 15.14 15.35 31.12
CA GLU A 91 16.57 15.01 31.17
C GLU A 91 17.24 15.65 32.39
N GLU A 92 16.90 16.91 32.72
CA GLU A 92 17.40 17.61 33.90
C GLU A 92 16.82 17.06 35.22
N ASN A 93 15.52 16.73 35.25
CA ASN A 93 14.81 16.26 36.44
C ASN A 93 13.95 15.01 36.13
N PRO A 94 14.46 13.78 36.38
CA PRO A 94 13.74 12.55 36.05
C PRO A 94 12.46 12.35 36.89
N GLU A 95 12.36 12.96 38.08
CA GLU A 95 11.16 12.90 38.94
C GLU A 95 9.96 13.63 38.33
N SER A 96 10.20 14.63 37.47
CA SER A 96 9.14 15.40 36.78
C SER A 96 8.45 14.63 35.64
N PHE A 97 8.91 13.41 35.33
CA PHE A 97 8.34 12.57 34.28
C PHE A 97 6.84 12.33 34.45
N GLN A 98 6.39 12.03 35.68
CA GLN A 98 4.98 11.73 35.94
C GLN A 98 4.07 12.96 35.79
N ASP A 99 4.57 14.13 36.18
CA ASP A 99 3.82 15.39 36.13
C ASP A 99 3.71 15.92 34.69
N LEU A 100 4.80 15.83 33.92
CA LEU A 100 4.87 16.35 32.55
C LEU A 100 4.30 15.37 31.51
N CYS A 101 4.45 14.06 31.73
CA CYS A 101 4.06 13.02 30.76
C CYS A 101 2.92 12.11 31.25
N GLY A 102 2.12 12.49 32.25
CA GLY A 102 1.10 11.61 32.85
C GLY A 102 0.03 11.02 31.90
N LYS A 103 -0.11 11.53 30.67
CA LYS A 103 -0.98 10.95 29.63
C LYS A 103 -0.18 10.13 28.62
N ARG A 104 -0.59 8.88 28.39
CA ARG A 104 -0.04 7.95 27.38
C ARG A 104 0.13 8.56 25.98
N THR A 105 -0.86 9.31 25.51
CA THR A 105 -0.82 9.96 24.19
C THR A 105 0.21 11.07 24.14
N MET A 106 0.42 11.79 25.24
CA MET A 106 1.43 12.82 25.37
C MET A 106 2.83 12.21 25.36
N PHE A 107 3.05 11.16 26.15
CA PHE A 107 4.30 10.39 26.13
C PHE A 107 4.66 9.93 24.70
N SER A 108 3.74 9.26 24.00
CA SER A 108 4.00 8.77 22.64
C SER A 108 4.31 9.91 21.65
N ASN A 109 3.62 11.06 21.76
CA ASN A 109 3.91 12.23 20.93
C ASN A 109 5.28 12.86 21.23
N VAL A 110 5.65 12.94 22.51
CA VAL A 110 6.95 13.48 22.96
C VAL A 110 8.08 12.59 22.47
N VAL A 111 7.97 11.26 22.63
CA VAL A 111 9.02 10.34 22.21
C VAL A 111 9.20 10.34 20.69
N VAL A 112 8.12 10.31 19.91
CA VAL A 112 8.22 10.39 18.45
C VAL A 112 8.83 11.72 17.99
N ALA A 113 8.56 12.83 18.69
CA ALA A 113 9.23 14.10 18.44
C ALA A 113 10.72 14.04 18.81
N GLY A 114 11.07 13.44 19.95
CA GLY A 114 12.47 13.26 20.39
C GLY A 114 13.32 12.45 19.40
N PHE A 115 12.82 11.30 18.93
CA PHE A 115 13.51 10.52 17.89
C PHE A 115 13.57 11.24 16.54
N ARG A 116 12.55 12.04 16.20
CA ARG A 116 12.55 12.81 14.95
C ARG A 116 13.66 13.85 14.88
N TYR A 117 14.02 14.46 16.01
CA TYR A 117 15.12 15.43 16.11
C TYR A 117 16.40 14.81 16.72
N ALA A 118 16.44 13.48 16.85
CA ALA A 118 17.58 12.74 17.40
C ALA A 118 18.07 13.27 18.76
N HIS A 119 17.14 13.52 19.68
CA HIS A 119 17.45 14.01 21.01
C HIS A 119 18.28 12.99 21.82
N PRO A 120 19.40 13.38 22.47
CA PRO A 120 20.30 12.46 23.19
C PRO A 120 19.60 11.59 24.24
N TYR A 121 18.70 12.17 25.03
CA TYR A 121 17.90 11.44 26.01
C TYR A 121 17.06 10.30 25.41
N CYS A 122 16.51 10.48 24.22
CA CYS A 122 15.78 9.42 23.50
C CYS A 122 16.70 8.36 22.91
N LEU A 123 17.85 8.77 22.35
CA LEU A 123 18.85 7.85 21.78
C LEU A 123 19.46 6.93 22.84
N SER A 124 19.59 7.39 24.09
CA SER A 124 20.05 6.57 25.21
C SER A 124 19.04 5.53 25.73
N TRP A 125 17.84 5.47 25.11
CA TRP A 125 16.71 4.61 25.48
C TRP A 125 16.12 4.84 26.89
N LYS A 126 16.69 5.75 27.69
CA LYS A 126 16.26 6.06 29.07
C LYS A 126 14.79 6.50 29.13
N MET A 127 14.37 7.36 28.19
CA MET A 127 12.97 7.80 28.08
C MET A 127 11.99 6.64 27.89
N TYR A 128 12.37 5.63 27.10
CA TYR A 128 11.54 4.46 26.87
C TYR A 128 11.49 3.52 28.08
N LYS A 129 12.62 3.35 28.79
CA LYS A 129 12.68 2.59 30.05
C LYS A 129 11.73 3.19 31.10
N ALA A 130 11.79 4.51 31.31
CA ALA A 130 10.87 5.21 32.22
C ALA A 130 9.39 5.06 31.82
N GLY A 131 9.08 5.13 30.53
CA GLY A 131 7.72 4.92 30.02
C GLY A 131 7.20 3.49 30.21
N ILE A 132 8.06 2.48 30.06
CA ILE A 132 7.71 1.07 30.26
C ILE A 132 7.47 0.75 31.74
N GLU A 133 8.27 1.33 32.64
CA GLU A 133 8.07 1.20 34.09
C GLU A 133 6.73 1.78 34.52
N HIS A 134 6.33 2.92 33.95
CA HIS A 134 5.08 3.58 34.30
C HIS A 134 3.85 2.95 33.62
N TRP A 135 3.96 2.45 32.37
CA TRP A 135 2.87 1.77 31.66
C TRP A 135 3.26 0.36 31.13
N PRO A 136 3.56 -0.61 32.01
CA PRO A 136 4.05 -1.93 31.58
C PRO A 136 3.01 -2.74 30.81
N LYS A 137 1.71 -2.46 31.02
CA LYS A 137 0.59 -3.17 30.39
C LYS A 137 0.16 -2.60 29.04
N ASP A 138 0.79 -1.53 28.56
CA ASP A 138 0.36 -0.87 27.32
C ASP A 138 1.13 -1.35 26.09
N VAL A 139 0.43 -2.07 25.21
CA VAL A 139 1.00 -2.63 23.96
C VAL A 139 1.53 -1.54 23.02
N GLN A 140 0.94 -0.35 23.01
CA GLN A 140 1.33 0.70 22.06
C GLN A 140 2.68 1.30 22.39
N ILE A 141 2.99 1.47 23.68
CA ILE A 141 4.31 1.92 24.13
C ILE A 141 5.37 0.89 23.75
N TRP A 142 5.14 -0.39 24.05
CA TRP A 142 6.03 -1.49 23.64
C TRP A 142 6.24 -1.57 22.13
N LEU A 143 5.18 -1.39 21.34
CA LEU A 143 5.29 -1.34 19.88
C LEU A 143 6.14 -0.16 19.41
N SER A 144 5.94 1.03 19.99
CA SER A 144 6.71 2.21 19.62
C SER A 144 8.20 2.03 19.96
N PHE A 145 8.49 1.42 21.12
CA PHE A 145 9.85 1.10 21.53
C PHE A 145 10.51 0.10 20.57
N ALA A 146 9.82 -1.00 20.26
CA ALA A 146 10.28 -2.01 19.31
C ALA A 146 10.58 -1.40 17.92
N LYS A 147 9.75 -0.46 17.44
CA LYS A 147 9.95 0.20 16.15
C LYS A 147 11.25 1.00 16.08
N PHE A 148 11.59 1.76 17.12
CA PHE A 148 12.81 2.57 17.12
C PHE A 148 14.06 1.73 17.36
N ILE A 149 13.99 0.74 18.26
CA ILE A 149 15.09 -0.23 18.43
C ILE A 149 15.36 -0.98 17.12
N ALA A 150 14.30 -1.42 16.43
CA ALA A 150 14.42 -2.14 15.18
C ALA A 150 15.07 -1.30 14.05
N ILE A 151 15.25 0.01 14.18
CA ILE A 151 16.03 0.79 13.22
C ILE A 151 17.51 0.39 13.29
N TYR A 152 18.03 0.01 14.46
CA TYR A 152 19.45 -0.24 14.68
C TYR A 152 19.73 -1.75 14.72
N PRO A 153 20.52 -2.30 13.78
CA PRO A 153 20.90 -3.71 13.80
C PRO A 153 21.72 -4.10 15.04
N ALA A 154 22.54 -3.18 15.56
CA ALA A 154 23.32 -3.37 16.79
C ALA A 154 22.44 -3.71 18.01
N GLU A 155 21.19 -3.21 18.04
CA GLU A 155 20.26 -3.40 19.15
C GLU A 155 19.40 -4.67 19.05
N THR A 156 19.81 -5.65 18.25
CA THR A 156 19.02 -6.87 18.06
C THR A 156 18.81 -7.62 19.39
N GLN A 157 19.77 -7.57 20.33
CA GLN A 157 19.60 -8.12 21.67
C GLN A 157 18.55 -7.38 22.51
N GLN A 158 18.50 -6.05 22.44
CA GLN A 158 17.45 -5.28 23.11
C GLN A 158 16.08 -5.56 22.48
N LEU A 159 16.02 -5.77 21.17
CA LEU A 159 14.79 -6.13 20.47
C LEU A 159 14.25 -7.50 20.92
N ASP A 160 15.14 -8.47 21.13
CA ASP A 160 14.77 -9.78 21.70
C ASP A 160 14.28 -9.66 23.15
N TRP A 161 14.96 -8.83 23.97
CA TRP A 161 14.49 -8.50 25.32
C TRP A 161 13.07 -7.92 25.32
N VAL A 162 12.75 -7.03 24.36
CA VAL A 162 11.40 -6.50 24.19
C VAL A 162 10.40 -7.61 23.86
N ALA A 163 10.75 -8.54 22.97
CA ALA A 163 9.89 -9.66 22.62
C ALA A 163 9.57 -10.54 23.84
N VAL A 164 10.60 -10.90 24.61
CA VAL A 164 10.44 -11.64 25.87
C VAL A 164 9.59 -10.86 26.88
N SER A 165 9.83 -9.55 27.02
CA SER A 165 9.10 -8.69 27.95
C SER A 165 7.60 -8.57 27.61
N ILE A 166 7.24 -8.53 26.32
CA ILE A 166 5.84 -8.52 25.88
C ILE A 166 5.13 -9.82 26.31
N VAL A 167 5.83 -10.96 26.21
CA VAL A 167 5.30 -12.28 26.62
C VAL A 167 5.20 -12.36 28.15
N GLN A 168 6.23 -11.93 28.88
CA GLN A 168 6.27 -11.94 30.34
C GLN A 168 5.18 -11.05 30.96
N ASN A 169 4.95 -9.87 30.38
CA ASN A 169 3.89 -8.94 30.81
C ASN A 169 2.48 -9.40 30.39
N LYS A 170 2.34 -10.58 29.76
CA LYS A 170 1.08 -11.20 29.33
C LYS A 170 0.19 -10.24 28.55
N LEU A 171 0.80 -9.44 27.68
CA LEU A 171 0.08 -8.49 26.83
C LEU A 171 -0.80 -9.26 25.84
N LYS A 172 -2.13 -9.10 25.97
CA LYS A 172 -3.10 -9.78 25.12
C LYS A 172 -3.60 -8.84 24.03
N GLY A 173 -3.85 -9.39 22.85
CA GLY A 173 -4.48 -8.68 21.74
C GLY A 173 -3.83 -8.99 20.40
N SER A 174 -4.56 -8.68 19.33
CA SER A 174 -4.07 -8.84 17.96
C SER A 174 -2.79 -8.02 17.74
N LEU A 175 -2.76 -6.79 18.25
CA LEU A 175 -1.60 -5.90 18.13
C LEU A 175 -0.33 -6.51 18.74
N ALA A 176 -0.41 -7.04 19.96
CA ALA A 176 0.75 -7.65 20.63
C ALA A 176 1.29 -8.86 19.86
N LYS A 177 0.37 -9.71 19.35
CA LYS A 177 0.74 -10.87 18.53
C LYS A 177 1.42 -10.47 17.23
N HIS A 178 0.90 -9.46 16.53
CA HIS A 178 1.50 -8.95 15.30
C HIS A 178 2.87 -8.29 15.56
N THR A 179 3.01 -7.54 16.65
CA THR A 179 4.31 -6.97 17.05
C THR A 179 5.35 -8.06 17.27
N LEU A 180 5.02 -9.11 18.03
CA LEU A 180 5.93 -10.25 18.26
C LEU A 180 6.32 -10.95 16.95
N GLN A 181 5.36 -11.16 16.05
CA GLN A 181 5.65 -11.77 14.75
C GLN A 181 6.59 -10.90 13.90
N GLN A 182 6.40 -9.58 13.91
CA GLN A 182 7.27 -8.64 13.20
C GLN A 182 8.67 -8.62 13.79
N ILE A 183 8.79 -8.55 15.12
CA ILE A 183 10.08 -8.61 15.83
C ILE A 183 10.84 -9.89 15.44
N ASN A 184 10.20 -11.05 15.56
CA ASN A 184 10.82 -12.33 15.22
C ASN A 184 11.22 -12.42 13.74
N THR A 185 10.47 -11.78 12.85
CA THR A 185 10.82 -11.73 11.42
C THR A 185 12.07 -10.90 11.19
N ILE A 186 12.18 -9.73 11.82
CA ILE A 186 13.36 -8.85 11.74
C ILE A 186 14.59 -9.55 12.32
N ILE A 187 14.46 -10.18 13.50
CA ILE A 187 15.55 -10.93 14.13
C ILE A 187 16.04 -12.05 13.18
N ARG A 188 15.12 -12.82 12.57
CA ARG A 188 15.47 -13.87 11.60
C ARG A 188 16.19 -13.33 10.37
N GLN A 189 15.79 -12.16 9.87
CA GLN A 189 16.44 -11.54 8.71
C GLN A 189 17.87 -11.07 9.00
N ARG A 190 18.14 -10.70 10.25
CA ARG A 190 19.47 -10.27 10.73
C ARG A 190 20.36 -11.44 11.12
N GLU A 191 19.78 -12.61 11.38
CA GLU A 191 20.54 -13.79 11.79
C GLU A 191 21.37 -14.35 10.63
N ALA A 192 22.69 -14.37 10.81
CA ALA A 192 23.63 -15.01 9.90
C ALA A 192 23.97 -16.46 10.30
N ASN A 193 23.78 -16.81 11.58
CA ASN A 193 24.21 -18.10 12.13
C ASN A 193 23.21 -19.23 11.87
N LEU A 194 23.68 -20.47 12.05
CA LEU A 194 22.85 -21.66 11.92
C LEU A 194 22.08 -21.93 13.22
N ILE A 195 20.87 -21.38 13.31
CA ILE A 195 19.93 -21.70 14.40
C ILE A 195 19.36 -23.12 14.21
N PRO A 196 19.05 -23.88 15.28
CA PRO A 196 18.38 -25.19 15.19
C PRO A 196 17.12 -25.22 14.31
N GLU A 197 16.28 -24.18 14.37
CA GLU A 197 15.08 -24.06 13.52
C GLU A 197 15.46 -23.98 12.03
N LEU A 198 16.48 -23.18 11.70
CA LEU A 198 16.98 -23.05 10.33
C LEU A 198 17.58 -24.36 9.85
N LYS A 199 18.40 -25.02 10.67
CA LYS A 199 18.99 -26.33 10.36
C LYS A 199 17.92 -27.37 10.02
N THR A 200 16.88 -27.47 10.85
CA THR A 200 15.79 -28.44 10.63
C THR A 200 15.05 -28.18 9.30
N LYS A 201 14.82 -26.90 8.95
CA LYS A 201 14.21 -26.52 7.68
C LYS A 201 15.12 -26.82 6.49
N LEU A 202 16.41 -26.54 6.63
CA LEU A 202 17.42 -26.78 5.60
C LEU A 202 17.55 -28.29 5.32
N ASP A 203 17.64 -29.12 6.36
CA ASP A 203 17.71 -30.57 6.24
C ASP A 203 16.47 -31.15 5.53
N LYS A 204 15.29 -30.56 5.74
CA LYS A 204 14.06 -30.95 5.05
C LYS A 204 14.13 -30.64 3.56
N ILE A 205 14.54 -29.42 3.20
CA ILE A 205 14.68 -29.00 1.80
C ILE A 205 15.76 -29.83 1.12
N GLU A 206 16.88 -30.11 1.80
CA GLU A 206 17.94 -30.94 1.24
C GLU A 206 17.46 -32.36 0.90
N LYS A 207 16.64 -32.98 1.76
CA LYS A 207 16.00 -34.27 1.45
C LYS A 207 15.10 -34.19 0.21
N GLN A 208 14.33 -33.11 0.05
CA GLN A 208 13.51 -32.90 -1.15
C GLN A 208 14.36 -32.69 -2.41
N VAL A 209 15.48 -31.98 -2.30
CA VAL A 209 16.45 -31.81 -3.39
C VAL A 209 17.01 -33.16 -3.82
N GLN A 210 17.40 -34.02 -2.88
CA GLN A 210 17.90 -35.37 -3.20
C GLN A 210 16.82 -36.23 -3.89
N ALA A 211 15.58 -36.17 -3.40
CA ALA A 211 14.45 -36.84 -4.06
C ALA A 211 14.22 -36.32 -5.49
N THR A 212 14.38 -35.01 -5.69
CA THR A 212 14.24 -34.37 -7.01
C THR A 212 15.38 -34.78 -7.96
N LYS A 213 16.63 -34.84 -7.47
CA LYS A 213 17.77 -35.40 -8.22
C LYS A 213 17.50 -36.83 -8.68
N HIS A 214 16.92 -37.66 -7.82
CA HIS A 214 16.55 -39.03 -8.18
C HIS A 214 15.49 -39.06 -9.29
N LYS A 215 14.46 -38.20 -9.23
CA LYS A 215 13.46 -38.07 -10.30
C LYS A 215 14.08 -37.66 -11.64
N VAL A 216 15.02 -36.71 -11.63
CA VAL A 216 15.71 -36.27 -12.86
C VAL A 216 16.58 -37.41 -13.42
N ARG A 217 17.28 -38.16 -12.57
CA ARG A 217 18.04 -39.34 -13.01
C ARG A 217 17.13 -40.40 -13.63
N TYR A 218 15.97 -40.65 -13.03
CA TYR A 218 15.00 -41.62 -13.53
C TYR A 218 14.49 -41.27 -14.94
N ILE A 219 14.38 -39.99 -15.30
CA ILE A 219 14.08 -39.57 -16.68
C ILE A 219 15.14 -40.10 -17.64
N TRP A 220 16.43 -39.94 -17.29
CA TRP A 220 17.52 -40.45 -18.11
C TRP A 220 17.52 -41.98 -18.20
N ASP A 221 17.22 -42.67 -17.10
CA ASP A 221 17.08 -44.13 -17.11
C ASP A 221 15.97 -44.60 -18.07
N LEU A 222 14.81 -43.92 -18.09
CA LEU A 222 13.71 -44.23 -19.01
C LEU A 222 14.08 -43.97 -20.48
N ILE A 223 14.81 -42.88 -20.75
CA ILE A 223 15.30 -42.56 -22.10
C ILE A 223 16.26 -43.66 -22.58
N ILE A 224 17.20 -44.10 -21.73
CA ILE A 224 18.16 -45.16 -22.05
C ILE A 224 17.45 -46.50 -22.29
N GLN A 225 16.41 -46.78 -21.51
CA GLN A 225 15.60 -48.00 -21.65
C GLN A 225 14.63 -47.96 -22.83
N GLY A 226 14.44 -46.81 -23.48
CA GLY A 226 13.51 -46.64 -24.60
C GLY A 226 12.03 -46.67 -24.21
N ASN A 227 11.70 -46.52 -22.91
CA ASN A 227 10.31 -46.48 -22.44
C ASN A 227 9.72 -45.06 -22.56
N VAL A 228 9.22 -44.74 -23.76
CA VAL A 228 8.70 -43.39 -24.09
C VAL A 228 7.28 -43.15 -23.54
N HIS A 229 6.53 -44.21 -23.22
CA HIS A 229 5.12 -44.08 -22.81
C HIS A 229 4.97 -43.38 -21.45
N GLU A 230 5.88 -43.62 -20.52
CA GLU A 230 5.85 -43.01 -19.17
C GLU A 230 6.66 -41.71 -19.08
N LEU A 231 7.45 -41.40 -20.10
CA LEU A 231 8.43 -40.31 -20.08
C LEU A 231 7.79 -38.95 -19.80
N GLU A 232 6.69 -38.61 -20.48
CA GLU A 232 6.03 -37.32 -20.33
C GLU A 232 5.49 -37.11 -18.91
N SER A 233 4.86 -38.14 -18.32
CA SER A 233 4.35 -38.07 -16.94
C SER A 233 5.48 -37.88 -15.93
N VAL A 234 6.60 -38.57 -16.14
CA VAL A 234 7.78 -38.49 -15.25
C VAL A 234 8.48 -37.15 -15.38
N VAL A 235 8.63 -36.61 -16.59
CA VAL A 235 9.17 -35.27 -16.83
C VAL A 235 8.31 -34.22 -16.14
N HIS A 236 6.98 -34.30 -16.28
CA HIS A 236 6.07 -33.36 -15.61
C HIS A 236 6.19 -33.42 -14.08
N ARG A 237 6.29 -34.62 -13.49
CA ARG A 237 6.48 -34.80 -12.04
C ARG A 237 7.83 -34.28 -11.54
N ALA A 238 8.89 -34.39 -12.35
CA ALA A 238 10.19 -33.83 -12.03
C ALA A 238 10.15 -32.30 -12.10
N TYR A 239 9.51 -31.73 -13.12
CA TYR A 239 9.33 -30.29 -13.28
C TYR A 239 8.61 -29.67 -12.07
N ILE A 240 7.47 -30.23 -11.64
CA ILE A 240 6.75 -29.77 -10.46
C ILE A 240 7.62 -29.86 -9.20
N ALA A 241 8.42 -30.93 -9.07
CA ALA A 241 9.30 -31.09 -7.92
C ALA A 241 10.43 -30.05 -7.88
N ILE A 242 11.00 -29.70 -9.04
CA ILE A 242 12.00 -28.64 -9.18
C ILE A 242 11.39 -27.29 -8.79
N ASP A 243 10.23 -26.94 -9.35
CA ASP A 243 9.53 -25.69 -9.07
C ASP A 243 9.16 -25.55 -7.58
N SER A 244 8.67 -26.64 -6.97
CA SER A 244 8.40 -26.69 -5.53
C SER A 244 9.66 -26.47 -4.69
N CYS A 245 10.79 -27.11 -5.05
CA CYS A 245 12.05 -26.91 -4.33
C CYS A 245 12.55 -25.46 -4.48
N GLU A 246 12.44 -24.89 -5.68
CA GLU A 246 12.83 -23.51 -5.94
C GLU A 246 11.99 -22.53 -5.09
N ALA A 247 10.67 -22.70 -5.04
CA ALA A 247 9.79 -21.89 -4.21
C ALA A 247 10.14 -21.99 -2.71
N GLU A 248 10.46 -23.19 -2.21
CA GLU A 248 10.90 -23.38 -0.83
C GLU A 248 12.24 -22.67 -0.53
N PHE A 249 13.21 -22.73 -1.45
CA PHE A 249 14.47 -21.98 -1.32
C PHE A 249 14.27 -20.47 -1.39
N GLN A 250 13.45 -19.96 -2.32
CA GLN A 250 13.16 -18.53 -2.41
C GLN A 250 12.50 -18.02 -1.11
N HIS A 251 11.59 -18.80 -0.53
CA HIS A 251 11.01 -18.50 0.77
C HIS A 251 12.06 -18.51 1.89
N LEU A 252 12.98 -19.47 1.88
CA LEU A 252 14.05 -19.55 2.88
C LEU A 252 15.04 -18.37 2.78
N ILE A 253 15.40 -17.96 1.57
CA ILE A 253 16.25 -16.80 1.31
C ILE A 253 15.57 -15.50 1.80
N ARG A 254 14.26 -15.35 1.59
CA ARG A 254 13.52 -14.18 2.12
C ARG A 254 13.47 -14.16 3.65
N MET A 255 13.45 -15.32 4.28
CA MET A 255 13.44 -15.46 5.74
C MET A 255 14.83 -15.25 6.36
N PHE A 256 15.88 -15.71 5.68
CA PHE A 256 17.28 -15.67 6.12
C PHE A 256 18.20 -15.19 4.97
N PRO A 257 18.14 -13.90 4.62
CA PRO A 257 18.81 -13.35 3.43
C PRO A 257 20.34 -13.39 3.53
N ASN A 258 20.88 -13.22 4.73
CA ASN A 258 22.32 -13.14 4.98
C ASN A 258 22.90 -14.43 5.59
N SER A 259 22.18 -15.56 5.52
CA SER A 259 22.71 -16.83 6.00
C SER A 259 23.59 -17.52 4.95
N ARG A 260 24.88 -17.70 5.27
CA ARG A 260 25.84 -18.41 4.39
C ARG A 260 25.42 -19.85 4.09
N PHE A 261 24.75 -20.50 5.04
CA PHE A 261 24.31 -21.90 4.92
C PHE A 261 23.20 -22.04 3.87
N VAL A 262 22.23 -21.11 3.89
CA VAL A 262 21.14 -21.05 2.93
C VAL A 262 21.66 -20.72 1.53
N ALA A 263 22.51 -19.69 1.42
CA ALA A 263 23.10 -19.29 0.15
C ALA A 263 23.91 -20.43 -0.49
N ARG A 264 24.68 -21.18 0.33
CA ARG A 264 25.44 -22.35 -0.14
C ARG A 264 24.53 -23.47 -0.62
N ALA A 265 23.52 -23.85 0.16
CA ALA A 265 22.58 -24.90 -0.23
C ALA A 265 21.83 -24.54 -1.53
N TYR A 266 21.42 -23.28 -1.66
CA TYR A 266 20.77 -22.79 -2.87
C TYR A 266 21.72 -22.79 -4.09
N SER A 267 22.97 -22.38 -3.92
CA SER A 267 23.96 -22.45 -5.01
C SER A 267 24.15 -23.90 -5.50
N ARG A 268 24.24 -24.88 -4.59
CA ARG A 268 24.32 -26.31 -4.96
C ARG A 268 23.07 -26.80 -5.68
N PHE A 269 21.89 -26.36 -5.25
CA PHE A 269 20.64 -26.68 -5.95
C PHE A 269 20.63 -26.13 -7.39
N LEU A 270 21.07 -24.89 -7.59
CA LEU A 270 21.16 -24.27 -8.91
C LEU A 270 22.12 -25.02 -9.84
N ARG A 271 23.27 -25.46 -9.32
CA ARG A 271 24.26 -26.24 -10.08
C ARG A 271 23.77 -27.64 -10.40
N ASP A 272 23.30 -28.36 -9.38
CA ASP A 272 23.10 -29.82 -9.49
C ASP A 272 21.71 -30.21 -10.02
N VAL A 273 20.70 -29.35 -9.90
CA VAL A 273 19.31 -29.66 -10.31
C VAL A 273 18.84 -28.76 -11.45
N VAL A 274 18.99 -27.44 -11.29
CA VAL A 274 18.50 -26.45 -12.29
C VAL A 274 19.47 -26.30 -13.46
N ALA A 275 20.75 -26.65 -13.26
CA ALA A 275 21.85 -26.41 -14.18
C ALA A 275 21.97 -24.94 -14.62
N ASP A 276 21.74 -24.01 -13.67
CA ASP A 276 21.90 -22.57 -13.87
C ASP A 276 23.27 -22.09 -13.42
N PHE A 277 24.26 -22.14 -14.32
CA PHE A 277 25.62 -21.73 -14.01
C PHE A 277 25.79 -20.23 -13.78
N THR A 278 24.99 -19.39 -14.45
CA THR A 278 25.04 -17.93 -14.27
C THR A 278 24.54 -17.52 -12.88
N ALA A 279 23.39 -18.06 -12.46
CA ALA A 279 22.87 -17.82 -11.12
C ALA A 279 23.76 -18.47 -10.06
N TYR A 280 24.27 -19.68 -10.32
CA TYR A 280 25.23 -20.35 -9.43
C TYR A 280 26.47 -19.49 -9.17
N ASN A 281 27.10 -18.92 -10.20
CA ASN A 281 28.29 -18.08 -10.03
C ASN A 281 28.01 -16.82 -9.21
N THR A 282 26.87 -16.17 -9.44
CA THR A 282 26.41 -15.03 -8.63
C THR A 282 26.24 -15.43 -7.16
N TRP A 283 25.56 -16.56 -6.90
CA TRP A 283 25.34 -17.04 -5.53
C TRP A 283 26.61 -17.57 -4.86
N ARG A 284 27.56 -18.12 -5.63
CA ARG A 284 28.89 -18.52 -5.16
C ARG A 284 29.69 -17.31 -4.67
N GLN A 285 29.66 -16.21 -5.42
CA GLN A 285 30.25 -14.93 -4.99
C GLN A 285 29.57 -14.41 -3.71
N ASN A 286 28.23 -14.46 -3.64
CA ASN A 286 27.49 -14.10 -2.43
C ASN A 286 27.90 -14.95 -1.22
N VAL A 287 28.08 -16.27 -1.39
CA VAL A 287 28.58 -17.13 -0.32
C VAL A 287 29.98 -16.69 0.15
N SER A 288 30.87 -16.33 -0.78
CA SER A 288 32.21 -15.84 -0.43
C SER A 288 32.16 -14.51 0.34
N LEU A 289 31.28 -13.59 -0.04
CA LEU A 289 31.05 -12.33 0.70
C LEU A 289 30.49 -12.59 2.10
N LEU A 290 29.49 -13.46 2.22
CA LEU A 290 28.90 -13.84 3.51
C LEU A 290 29.90 -14.58 4.42
N GLN A 291 30.82 -15.37 3.85
CA GLN A 291 31.92 -15.99 4.61
C GLN A 291 32.89 -14.97 5.18
N ARG A 292 33.11 -13.85 4.48
CA ARG A 292 33.93 -12.73 4.94
C ARG A 292 33.20 -11.81 5.93
N GLY A 293 31.96 -12.14 6.31
CA GLY A 293 31.13 -11.32 7.21
C GLY A 293 30.50 -10.11 6.53
N VAL A 294 30.57 -9.98 5.20
CA VAL A 294 29.93 -8.89 4.46
C VAL A 294 28.48 -9.30 4.15
N SER A 295 27.52 -8.54 4.66
CA SER A 295 26.10 -8.75 4.34
C SER A 295 25.85 -8.44 2.85
N VAL A 296 25.20 -9.37 2.16
CA VAL A 296 24.87 -9.23 0.73
C VAL A 296 23.62 -8.39 0.56
N ILE A 297 22.64 -8.58 1.46
CA ILE A 297 21.39 -7.82 1.48
C ILE A 297 21.45 -6.86 2.66
N ALA A 298 21.39 -5.56 2.37
CA ALA A 298 21.29 -4.53 3.38
C ALA A 298 20.02 -4.68 4.21
N ASP A 299 20.09 -4.32 5.50
CA ASP A 299 18.91 -4.38 6.37
C ASP A 299 17.88 -3.31 5.94
N GLN A 300 16.80 -3.78 5.34
CA GLN A 300 15.68 -2.96 4.89
C GLN A 300 15.07 -2.16 6.04
N THR A 301 15.02 -2.73 7.25
CA THR A 301 14.44 -2.07 8.43
C THR A 301 15.26 -0.84 8.82
N HIS A 302 16.59 -0.97 8.76
CA HIS A 302 17.51 0.12 9.02
C HIS A 302 17.38 1.23 7.96
N GLU A 303 17.41 0.86 6.67
CA GLU A 303 17.33 1.81 5.57
C GLU A 303 15.99 2.58 5.57
N PHE A 304 14.87 1.89 5.74
CA PHE A 304 13.56 2.52 5.82
C PHE A 304 13.41 3.38 7.09
N GLY A 305 13.99 2.94 8.22
CA GLY A 305 14.02 3.70 9.46
C GLY A 305 14.75 5.03 9.33
N LEU A 306 15.95 5.03 8.74
CA LEU A 306 16.72 6.25 8.48
C LEU A 306 16.07 7.14 7.42
N ARG A 307 15.42 6.57 6.40
CA ARG A 307 14.64 7.34 5.43
C ARG A 307 13.42 8.01 6.07
N ALA A 308 12.79 7.35 7.03
CA ALA A 308 11.67 7.88 7.81
C ALA A 308 12.11 9.00 8.77
N PHE A 309 13.31 8.88 9.35
CA PHE A 309 13.87 9.81 10.32
C PHE A 309 15.31 10.20 9.94
N PRO A 310 15.48 11.18 9.03
CA PRO A 310 16.78 11.49 8.44
C PRO A 310 17.79 12.13 9.41
N LEU A 311 17.31 12.66 10.54
CA LEU A 311 18.15 13.27 11.58
C LEU A 311 18.74 12.23 12.54
N LEU A 312 18.29 10.97 12.50
CA LEU A 312 18.85 9.92 13.33
C LEU A 312 20.29 9.59 12.92
N PRO A 313 21.18 9.32 13.89
CA PRO A 313 22.52 8.85 13.57
C PRO A 313 22.45 7.48 12.90
N LYS A 314 23.41 7.17 12.03
CA LYS A 314 23.46 5.84 11.36
C LYS A 314 23.87 4.73 12.33
N VAL A 315 24.70 5.08 13.32
CA VAL A 315 25.18 4.19 14.36
C VAL A 315 24.98 4.92 15.68
N ILE A 316 24.45 4.23 16.69
CA ILE A 316 24.47 4.73 18.06
C ILE A 316 25.80 4.29 18.64
N ASP A 317 26.68 5.26 18.95
CA ASP A 317 27.96 4.95 19.58
C ASP A 317 27.70 4.44 21.00
N TYR A 318 28.15 3.21 21.25
CA TYR A 318 28.37 2.69 22.60
C TYR A 318 29.86 2.78 22.88
N SER A 319 30.21 3.06 24.14
CA SER A 319 31.58 2.89 24.63
C SER A 319 32.13 1.52 24.22
N ASP A 320 33.38 1.50 23.73
CA ASP A 320 34.05 0.41 22.98
C ASP A 320 34.06 -1.00 23.61
N GLU A 321 33.52 -1.19 24.82
CA GLU A 321 33.57 -2.44 25.57
C GLU A 321 32.55 -3.50 25.08
N ASP A 322 31.41 -3.11 24.50
CA ASP A 322 30.36 -4.05 24.08
C ASP A 322 30.56 -4.64 22.67
N GLN A 323 31.38 -4.01 21.83
CA GLN A 323 31.65 -4.50 20.46
C GLN A 323 32.59 -5.73 20.43
N ALA A 324 33.40 -5.92 21.46
CA ALA A 324 34.34 -7.03 21.54
C ALA A 324 33.66 -8.40 21.77
N ALA A 325 32.48 -8.42 22.41
CA ALA A 325 31.78 -9.66 22.73
C ALA A 325 31.00 -10.26 21.54
N ALA A 326 30.50 -9.43 20.61
CA ALA A 326 29.74 -9.89 19.45
C ALA A 326 30.64 -10.56 18.38
N ASN A 327 31.88 -10.09 18.24
CA ASN A 327 32.82 -10.62 17.25
C ASN A 327 33.47 -11.95 17.66
N LEU A 328 33.46 -12.31 18.95
CA LEU A 328 34.13 -13.52 19.44
C LEU A 328 33.31 -14.82 19.22
N LEU A 329 31.99 -14.72 18.99
CA LEU A 329 31.13 -15.89 18.81
C LEU A 329 31.12 -16.44 17.37
N THR A 330 31.66 -15.69 16.40
CA THR A 330 31.66 -16.10 14.98
C THR A 330 32.92 -16.87 14.56
N GLU A 331 33.95 -16.92 15.42
CA GLU A 331 35.23 -17.53 15.07
C GLU A 331 35.22 -19.08 15.14
N ASN A 332 34.29 -19.68 15.89
CA ASN A 332 34.23 -21.13 16.10
C ASN A 332 33.46 -21.94 15.04
N THR A 333 33.25 -21.40 13.84
CA THR A 333 32.69 -22.19 12.71
C THR A 333 33.36 -21.88 11.38
N LEU A 334 34.64 -21.51 11.41
CA LEU A 334 35.47 -21.24 10.23
C LEU A 334 36.03 -22.50 9.55
N THR A 335 35.82 -23.70 10.09
CA THR A 335 36.23 -24.97 9.48
C THR A 335 35.04 -25.71 8.88
N GLN A 336 34.54 -25.23 7.75
CA GLN A 336 33.96 -26.13 6.75
C GLN A 336 34.60 -25.80 5.41
N GLU A 337 35.62 -26.61 5.16
CA GLU A 337 36.43 -26.84 3.97
C GLU A 337 35.88 -26.21 2.68
N ILE A 338 36.77 -25.45 2.05
CA ILE A 338 36.76 -25.18 0.62
C ILE A 338 36.90 -26.55 -0.05
N ASP A 339 35.84 -27.00 -0.72
CA ASP A 339 35.90 -28.18 -1.58
C ASP A 339 36.85 -27.83 -2.76
N PRO A 340 38.00 -28.51 -2.92
CA PRO A 340 39.01 -28.12 -3.91
C PRO A 340 38.68 -28.56 -5.35
N ASP A 341 37.50 -29.15 -5.59
CA ASP A 341 37.15 -29.75 -6.90
C ASP A 341 36.58 -28.76 -7.95
N ASP A 342 36.38 -27.48 -7.63
CA ASP A 342 35.65 -26.55 -8.50
C ASP A 342 36.49 -25.83 -9.59
N GLU A 343 37.80 -26.08 -9.70
CA GLU A 343 38.67 -25.41 -10.70
C GLU A 343 38.67 -26.11 -12.08
N HIS A 344 38.14 -27.34 -12.19
CA HIS A 344 38.08 -28.10 -13.45
C HIS A 344 36.78 -27.92 -14.26
N VAL A 345 35.85 -27.06 -13.83
CA VAL A 345 34.49 -26.97 -14.40
C VAL A 345 34.29 -25.77 -15.34
N GLU A 346 35.23 -24.83 -15.43
CA GLU A 346 35.08 -23.58 -16.21
C GLU A 346 34.99 -23.78 -17.74
N ALA A 347 35.57 -24.85 -18.30
CA ALA A 347 35.48 -25.12 -19.75
C ALA A 347 34.13 -25.75 -20.17
N ASP A 348 33.48 -26.51 -19.29
CA ASP A 348 32.18 -27.14 -19.56
C ASP A 348 31.01 -26.19 -19.26
N THR A 349 31.24 -25.16 -18.42
CA THR A 349 30.23 -24.15 -18.11
C THR A 349 29.85 -23.28 -19.30
N ASP A 350 30.79 -22.95 -20.17
CA ASP A 350 30.54 -22.09 -21.33
C ASP A 350 29.67 -22.79 -22.39
N LEU A 351 29.95 -24.07 -22.65
CA LEU A 351 29.15 -24.89 -23.55
C LEU A 351 27.71 -25.04 -23.02
N ARG A 352 27.57 -25.36 -21.72
CA ARG A 352 26.26 -25.50 -21.05
C ARG A 352 25.50 -24.18 -21.01
N MET A 353 26.18 -23.05 -20.82
CA MET A 353 25.59 -21.71 -20.85
C MET A 353 25.07 -21.36 -22.25
N SER A 354 25.84 -21.69 -23.30
CA SER A 354 25.41 -21.50 -24.69
C SER A 354 24.12 -22.29 -24.99
N VAL A 355 24.07 -23.57 -24.60
CA VAL A 355 22.88 -24.41 -24.80
C VAL A 355 21.66 -23.83 -24.09
N ARG A 356 21.80 -23.41 -22.83
CA ARG A 356 20.69 -22.82 -22.07
C ARG A 356 20.25 -21.47 -22.63
N LYS A 357 21.18 -20.65 -23.13
CA LYS A 357 20.86 -19.40 -23.82
C LYS A 357 20.04 -19.66 -25.08
N SER A 358 20.41 -20.67 -25.88
CA SER A 358 19.60 -21.11 -27.02
C SER A 358 18.20 -21.60 -26.62
N ILE A 359 18.07 -22.32 -25.49
CA ILE A 359 16.76 -22.74 -24.93
C ILE A 359 15.90 -21.54 -24.52
N ASN A 360 16.48 -20.54 -23.88
CA ASN A 360 15.75 -19.34 -23.44
C ASN A 360 15.43 -18.37 -24.60
N GLU A 361 16.26 -18.35 -25.64
CA GLU A 361 16.08 -17.54 -26.84
C GLU A 361 15.15 -18.17 -27.88
N LEU A 362 14.71 -19.41 -27.67
CA LEU A 362 13.65 -20.09 -28.45
C LEU A 362 12.30 -19.39 -28.20
N SER A 363 12.14 -18.19 -28.74
CA SER A 363 10.85 -17.51 -28.80
C SER A 363 10.06 -18.13 -29.94
N ILE A 364 8.98 -18.85 -29.61
CA ILE A 364 8.04 -19.37 -30.61
C ILE A 364 7.44 -18.18 -31.37
N PRO A 365 7.79 -17.96 -32.65
CA PRO A 365 7.43 -16.74 -33.39
C PRO A 365 5.90 -16.56 -33.49
N ALA A 366 5.17 -17.67 -33.52
CA ALA A 366 3.71 -17.70 -33.61
C ALA A 366 3.01 -16.89 -32.49
N TYR A 367 3.53 -16.93 -31.26
CA TYR A 367 2.90 -16.24 -30.14
C TYR A 367 3.08 -14.71 -30.21
N ARG A 368 4.21 -14.24 -30.75
CA ARG A 368 4.44 -12.80 -31.00
C ARG A 368 3.50 -12.28 -32.08
N THR A 369 3.38 -13.02 -33.19
CA THR A 369 2.46 -12.66 -34.28
C THR A 369 1.01 -12.69 -33.82
N ALA A 370 0.60 -13.69 -33.03
CA ALA A 370 -0.74 -13.78 -32.47
C ALA A 370 -1.08 -12.59 -31.55
N ARG A 371 -0.14 -12.18 -30.69
CA ARG A 371 -0.33 -11.02 -29.80
C ARG A 371 -0.52 -9.71 -30.60
N ILE A 372 0.29 -9.50 -31.63
CA ILE A 372 0.17 -8.32 -32.51
C ILE A 372 -1.19 -8.34 -33.23
N PHE A 373 -1.58 -9.50 -33.75
CA PHE A 373 -2.86 -9.65 -34.47
C PHE A 373 -4.07 -9.34 -33.56
N ILE A 374 -4.07 -9.82 -32.31
CA ILE A 374 -5.15 -9.53 -31.35
C ILE A 374 -5.24 -8.04 -31.04
N ILE A 375 -4.10 -7.35 -30.87
CA ILE A 375 -4.08 -5.90 -30.61
C ILE A 375 -4.64 -5.12 -31.81
N VAL A 376 -4.21 -5.47 -33.02
CA VAL A 376 -4.72 -4.84 -34.25
C VAL A 376 -6.22 -5.06 -34.41
N LEU A 377 -6.70 -6.29 -34.18
CA LEU A 377 -8.12 -6.62 -34.25
C LEU A 377 -8.94 -5.83 -33.23
N PHE A 378 -8.44 -5.67 -32.00
CA PHE A 378 -9.11 -4.86 -30.97
C PHE A 378 -9.22 -3.39 -31.37
N VAL A 379 -8.15 -2.78 -31.90
CA VAL A 379 -8.18 -1.38 -32.33
C VAL A 379 -9.16 -1.17 -33.49
N VAL A 380 -9.11 -2.04 -34.50
CA VAL A 380 -9.94 -1.90 -35.71
C VAL A 380 -11.41 -2.20 -35.44
N LEU A 381 -11.71 -3.25 -34.68
CA LEU A 381 -13.08 -3.74 -34.49
C LEU A 381 -13.80 -3.04 -33.32
N PHE A 382 -13.07 -2.53 -32.32
CA PHE A 382 -13.67 -1.91 -31.14
C PHE A 382 -13.51 -0.39 -31.10
N ILE A 383 -12.27 0.13 -31.22
CA ILE A 383 -12.02 1.57 -31.00
C ILE A 383 -12.60 2.41 -32.14
N ILE A 384 -12.32 2.03 -33.40
CA ILE A 384 -12.77 2.81 -34.57
C ILE A 384 -14.30 2.93 -34.63
N PRO A 385 -15.10 1.84 -34.47
CA PRO A 385 -16.56 1.95 -34.51
C PRO A 385 -17.16 2.75 -33.35
N VAL A 386 -16.59 2.66 -32.14
CA VAL A 386 -17.06 3.42 -30.98
C VAL A 386 -16.84 4.92 -31.19
N VAL A 387 -15.66 5.31 -31.69
CA VAL A 387 -15.36 6.71 -32.02
C VAL A 387 -16.25 7.21 -33.15
N ALA A 388 -16.46 6.39 -34.20
CA ALA A 388 -17.37 6.74 -35.29
C ALA A 388 -18.81 6.96 -34.78
N LEU A 389 -19.34 6.04 -33.97
CA LEU A 389 -20.68 6.17 -33.36
C LEU A 389 -20.79 7.43 -32.49
N ALA A 390 -19.77 7.72 -31.67
CA ALA A 390 -19.76 8.92 -30.82
C ALA A 390 -19.82 10.23 -31.63
N ILE A 391 -19.29 10.25 -32.85
CA ILE A 391 -19.34 11.41 -33.74
C ILE A 391 -20.67 11.47 -34.52
N PHE A 392 -21.16 10.34 -35.04
CA PHE A 392 -22.35 10.31 -35.89
C PHE A 392 -23.67 10.48 -35.11
N ILE A 393 -23.76 9.95 -33.88
CA ILE A 393 -24.98 10.05 -33.05
C ILE A 393 -25.41 11.50 -32.78
N PRO A 394 -24.57 12.42 -32.26
CA PRO A 394 -25.00 13.78 -31.96
C PRO A 394 -25.40 14.55 -33.23
N LYS A 395 -24.71 14.31 -34.35
CA LYS A 395 -25.05 14.91 -35.64
C LYS A 395 -26.44 14.47 -36.13
N ASN A 396 -26.76 13.19 -36.00
CA ASN A 396 -28.07 12.66 -36.36
C ASN A 396 -29.17 13.15 -35.40
N ILE A 397 -28.92 13.20 -34.09
CA ILE A 397 -29.88 13.72 -33.11
C ILE A 397 -30.22 15.18 -33.43
N GLN A 398 -29.21 16.03 -33.67
CA GLN A 398 -29.43 17.44 -34.00
C GLN A 398 -30.22 17.62 -35.31
N SER A 399 -29.96 16.77 -36.31
CA SER A 399 -30.72 16.76 -37.57
C SER A 399 -32.18 16.35 -37.39
N MET A 400 -32.50 15.53 -36.37
CA MET A 400 -33.88 15.13 -36.07
C MET A 400 -34.60 16.09 -35.11
N THR A 401 -33.89 16.82 -34.24
CA THR A 401 -34.49 17.79 -33.32
C THR A 401 -35.09 19.00 -34.04
N GLN A 402 -34.46 19.46 -35.13
CA GLN A 402 -34.95 20.62 -35.90
C GLN A 402 -36.36 20.43 -36.51
N PRO A 403 -36.65 19.34 -37.26
CA PRO A 403 -37.99 19.11 -37.80
C PRO A 403 -39.02 18.86 -36.69
N LEU A 404 -38.62 18.26 -35.56
CA LEU A 404 -39.51 18.05 -34.42
C LEU A 404 -39.98 19.38 -33.82
N ASN A 405 -39.06 20.32 -33.59
CA ASN A 405 -39.40 21.67 -33.12
C ASN A 405 -40.26 22.45 -34.13
N PHE A 406 -40.08 22.20 -35.43
CA PHE A 406 -40.91 22.82 -36.46
C PHE A 406 -42.34 22.24 -36.45
N MET A 407 -42.49 20.92 -36.33
CA MET A 407 -43.79 20.27 -36.17
C MET A 407 -44.53 20.75 -34.92
N GLU A 408 -43.84 20.89 -33.80
CA GLU A 408 -44.41 21.43 -32.56
C GLU A 408 -44.96 22.84 -32.76
N LYS A 409 -44.16 23.74 -33.35
CA LYS A 409 -44.58 25.13 -33.65
C LYS A 409 -45.75 25.18 -34.63
N LEU A 410 -45.75 24.34 -35.66
CA LEU A 410 -46.84 24.26 -36.63
C LEU A 410 -48.14 23.77 -35.98
N SER A 411 -48.04 22.77 -35.10
CA SER A 411 -49.16 22.27 -34.32
C SER A 411 -49.75 23.35 -33.41
N ARG A 412 -48.88 24.12 -32.75
CA ARG A 412 -49.28 25.24 -31.88
C ARG A 412 -50.00 26.36 -32.65
N ILE A 413 -49.45 26.78 -33.78
CA ILE A 413 -50.10 27.79 -34.65
C ILE A 413 -51.49 27.30 -35.09
N ARG A 414 -51.62 26.03 -35.47
CA ARG A 414 -52.91 25.45 -35.85
C ARG A 414 -53.92 25.53 -34.70
N ALA A 415 -53.51 25.21 -33.48
CA ALA A 415 -54.37 25.30 -32.30
C ALA A 415 -54.80 26.76 -32.02
N GLU A 416 -53.87 27.70 -32.11
CA GLU A 416 -54.14 29.13 -31.91
C GLU A 416 -55.10 29.69 -32.97
N ILE A 417 -54.97 29.28 -34.24
CA ILE A 417 -55.90 29.67 -35.31
C ILE A 417 -57.32 29.16 -34.98
N PHE A 418 -57.47 27.93 -34.53
CA PHE A 418 -58.79 27.41 -34.13
C PHE A 418 -59.38 28.16 -32.94
N GLN A 419 -58.56 28.54 -31.96
CA GLN A 419 -58.99 29.38 -30.83
C GLN A 419 -59.45 30.76 -31.30
N VAL A 420 -58.73 31.40 -32.22
CA VAL A 420 -59.12 32.70 -32.80
C VAL A 420 -60.41 32.59 -33.59
N VAL A 421 -60.57 31.54 -34.42
CA VAL A 421 -61.82 31.31 -35.15
C VAL A 421 -62.98 31.10 -34.18
N ALA A 422 -62.81 30.29 -33.13
CA ALA A 422 -63.83 30.08 -32.11
C ALA A 422 -64.21 31.37 -31.36
N LEU A 423 -63.21 32.17 -30.95
CA LEU A 423 -63.44 33.47 -30.30
C LEU A 423 -64.11 34.48 -31.23
N SER A 424 -63.69 34.55 -32.50
CA SER A 424 -64.31 35.44 -33.48
C SER A 424 -65.76 35.04 -33.77
N HIS A 425 -66.04 33.74 -33.88
CA HIS A 425 -67.40 33.23 -34.03
C HIS A 425 -68.25 33.53 -32.78
N HIS A 426 -67.68 33.34 -31.58
CA HIS A 426 -68.34 33.72 -30.33
C HIS A 426 -68.68 35.22 -30.30
N TYR A 427 -67.73 36.07 -30.67
CA TYR A 427 -67.92 37.53 -30.71
C TYR A 427 -69.00 37.95 -31.73
N VAL A 428 -69.01 37.35 -32.92
CA VAL A 428 -70.05 37.62 -33.94
C VAL A 428 -71.42 37.14 -33.44
N ALA A 429 -71.50 35.96 -32.82
CA ALA A 429 -72.74 35.45 -32.24
C ALA A 429 -73.29 36.34 -31.11
N GLU A 430 -72.41 36.90 -30.28
CA GLU A 430 -72.80 37.86 -29.23
C GLU A 430 -73.39 39.15 -29.83
N LYS A 431 -72.79 39.66 -30.93
CA LYS A 431 -73.18 40.94 -31.54
C LYS A 431 -74.35 40.87 -32.51
N VAL A 432 -74.47 39.81 -33.30
CA VAL A 432 -75.47 39.71 -34.39
C VAL A 432 -76.78 39.13 -33.89
N THR A 433 -76.74 38.18 -32.95
CA THR A 433 -77.92 37.39 -32.59
C THR A 433 -78.65 37.86 -31.34
N ASN A 434 -78.22 38.94 -30.64
CA ASN A 434 -78.74 39.34 -29.32
C ASN A 434 -78.88 38.15 -28.35
N LEU A 435 -78.05 37.11 -28.57
CA LEU A 435 -77.98 35.94 -27.70
C LEU A 435 -77.31 36.42 -26.43
N LYS A 436 -78.05 36.42 -25.32
CA LYS A 436 -77.50 36.71 -24.00
C LYS A 436 -76.23 35.85 -23.83
N PRO A 437 -75.13 36.39 -23.27
CA PRO A 437 -74.00 35.57 -22.92
C PRO A 437 -74.52 34.40 -22.09
N LEU A 438 -74.07 33.19 -22.42
CA LEU A 438 -74.35 32.00 -21.62
C LEU A 438 -73.97 32.34 -20.18
N GLN A 439 -74.99 32.61 -19.36
CA GLN A 439 -74.86 32.58 -17.92
C GLN A 439 -74.50 31.14 -17.59
N LEU A 440 -73.20 30.87 -17.50
CA LEU A 440 -72.73 29.78 -16.66
C LEU A 440 -73.39 30.04 -15.31
N PHE A 441 -74.28 29.11 -14.95
CA PHE A 441 -74.96 29.07 -13.67
C PHE A 441 -74.01 29.54 -12.57
N ASP A 442 -74.39 30.60 -11.88
CA ASP A 442 -73.89 30.90 -10.55
C ASP A 442 -74.34 29.75 -9.64
N GLU A 443 -73.51 28.71 -9.54
CA GLU A 443 -73.44 27.81 -8.39
C GLU A 443 -72.13 26.98 -8.43
N ASN A 444 -71.26 27.28 -7.47
CA ASN A 444 -70.00 26.64 -7.05
C ASN A 444 -68.66 27.04 -7.74
N PRO A 445 -67.81 27.84 -7.07
CA PRO A 445 -66.45 28.18 -7.52
C PRO A 445 -65.42 27.04 -7.37
N LEU A 446 -65.85 25.78 -7.25
CA LEU A 446 -64.99 24.64 -6.93
C LEU A 446 -64.53 23.80 -8.14
N LEU A 447 -65.11 23.97 -9.33
CA LEU A 447 -64.81 23.11 -10.50
C LEU A 447 -63.88 23.72 -11.55
N ILE A 448 -63.71 25.06 -11.58
CA ILE A 448 -62.83 25.72 -12.56
C ILE A 448 -61.34 25.52 -12.20
N SER A 449 -61.04 25.31 -10.92
CA SER A 449 -59.70 24.96 -10.43
C SER A 449 -59.20 23.60 -10.96
N GLU A 450 -60.09 22.64 -11.23
CA GLU A 450 -59.68 21.29 -11.67
C GLU A 450 -59.41 21.19 -13.17
N VAL A 451 -60.10 21.96 -14.01
CA VAL A 451 -59.92 21.86 -15.48
C VAL A 451 -58.66 22.60 -15.97
N LEU A 452 -58.28 23.70 -15.31
CA LEU A 452 -57.03 24.41 -15.60
C LEU A 452 -55.78 23.64 -15.12
N LEU A 453 -55.94 22.74 -14.15
CA LEU A 453 -54.87 21.84 -13.68
C LEU A 453 -54.58 20.68 -14.64
N ILE A 454 -55.53 20.32 -15.53
CA ILE A 454 -55.37 19.21 -16.48
C ILE A 454 -54.77 19.67 -17.83
N LEU A 455 -54.87 20.96 -18.18
CA LEU A 455 -54.28 21.50 -19.42
C LEU A 455 -52.91 22.18 -19.25
N GLY A 456 -52.42 22.30 -18.01
CA GLY A 456 -51.11 22.87 -17.69
C GLY A 456 -49.98 21.85 -17.49
N HIS A 457 -50.26 20.55 -17.63
CA HIS A 457 -49.26 19.49 -17.51
C HIS A 457 -49.50 18.39 -18.55
N ASN A 458 -48.88 18.57 -19.72
CA ASN A 458 -48.26 17.51 -20.52
C ASN A 458 -47.31 18.13 -21.54
#